data_AF-A0A850JDY6-F1
#
_entry.id   AF-A0A850JDY6-F1
#
_cell.length_a   1.000
_cell.length_b   1.000
_cell.length_c   1.000
_cell.angle_alpha   90.00
_cell.angle_beta   90.00
_cell.angle_gamma   90.00
#
_symmetry.space_group_name_H-M   'P 1'
#
loop_
_entity.id
_entity.type
_entity.pdbx_description
1 polymer ?
#
loop_
_entity_poly.entity_id
_entity_poly.type
_entity_poly.pdbx_seq_one_letter_code
_entity_poly.pdbx_strand_id
1 'polypeptide(L)'
;VSGGDQTTRGRFAYARRFLDLACPLLAAPGRVRAVLGACAAMVYPLGSGLVVMLLHTDTSVAGTVHDAPGSWRWVLLQSTLGVLAGCALWLAPVTARRGVPALIVTGVAATLTVLIVPGVLEAAAQASGAGQVLWRTMWLVPAPVLIGLLATVRMPAPGRPAVRASLAAVPAAALVIAVVAGGVPVWSNEARSIVASRPSWKVSAYAVGVTRDVLGLAGPGSMVLMPTGFMRAVPLLTVRTQAVNPNGHYLRLLPVRSQVIDDREVLTEAVRRRYGAKPDGAAVTAALERVGVDVACAWRNDPRGLALLRDAGYGGDHRVGRLLCLFPPAG
;
A
#
# COMPACT_ATOMS: atom_id res chain seq x y z
N VAL A 1 -38.04 -17.98 -7.57
CA VAL A 1 -36.83 -17.16 -7.31
C VAL A 1 -35.98 -17.18 -8.58
N SER A 2 -36.30 -16.28 -9.52
CA SER A 2 -35.56 -16.09 -10.77
C SER A 2 -35.01 -14.67 -10.74
N GLY A 3 -33.70 -14.51 -10.64
CA GLY A 3 -33.08 -13.20 -10.43
C GLY A 3 -31.56 -13.22 -10.51
N GLY A 4 -30.99 -13.92 -11.48
CA GLY A 4 -29.53 -14.00 -11.62
C GLY A 4 -29.08 -14.34 -13.03
N ASP A 5 -29.16 -13.38 -13.97
CA ASP A 5 -28.31 -13.41 -15.17
C ASP A 5 -28.20 -12.07 -15.95
N GLN A 6 -28.53 -10.92 -15.34
CA GLN A 6 -28.48 -9.63 -16.06
C GLN A 6 -27.17 -8.83 -15.84
N THR A 7 -26.42 -9.08 -14.77
CA THR A 7 -25.21 -8.31 -14.43
C THR A 7 -23.95 -8.76 -15.19
N THR A 8 -23.89 -10.01 -15.62
CA THR A 8 -22.73 -10.59 -16.35
C THR A 8 -22.70 -10.16 -17.82
N ARG A 9 -23.88 -10.09 -18.48
CA ARG A 9 -23.97 -9.70 -19.91
C ARG A 9 -23.64 -8.21 -20.14
N GLY A 10 -23.93 -7.34 -19.18
CA GLY A 10 -23.62 -5.91 -19.26
C GLY A 10 -22.11 -5.60 -19.23
N ARG A 11 -21.31 -6.40 -18.49
CA ARG A 11 -19.85 -6.21 -18.36
C ARG A 11 -19.09 -6.57 -19.64
N PHE A 12 -19.54 -7.58 -20.38
CA PHE A 12 -18.94 -7.95 -21.67
C PHE A 12 -19.26 -6.96 -22.80
N ALA A 13 -20.42 -6.29 -22.76
CA ALA A 13 -20.80 -5.31 -23.78
C ALA A 13 -19.95 -4.03 -23.75
N TYR A 14 -19.52 -3.59 -22.56
CA TYR A 14 -18.64 -2.42 -22.39
C TYR A 14 -17.19 -2.70 -22.81
N ALA A 15 -16.66 -3.88 -22.47
CA ALA A 15 -15.31 -4.29 -22.88
C ALA A 15 -15.19 -4.40 -24.42
N ARG A 16 -16.23 -4.94 -25.08
CA ARG A 16 -16.26 -5.09 -26.54
C ARG A 16 -16.27 -3.73 -27.27
N ARG A 17 -17.06 -2.76 -26.80
CA ARG A 17 -17.07 -1.40 -27.38
C ARG A 17 -15.74 -0.66 -27.21
N PHE A 18 -15.00 -0.91 -26.12
CA PHE A 18 -13.68 -0.30 -25.91
C PHE A 18 -12.61 -0.89 -26.85
N LEU A 19 -12.64 -2.20 -27.07
CA LEU A 19 -11.78 -2.90 -28.05
C LEU A 19 -12.08 -2.47 -29.49
N ASP A 20 -13.36 -2.30 -29.82
CA ASP A 20 -13.81 -1.86 -31.15
C ASP A 20 -13.39 -0.41 -31.46
N LEU A 21 -13.20 0.44 -30.45
CA LEU A 21 -12.66 1.82 -30.61
C LEU A 21 -11.12 1.87 -30.66
N ALA A 22 -10.43 0.94 -30.02
CA ALA A 22 -8.96 0.90 -29.99
C ALA A 22 -8.35 0.33 -31.30
N CYS A 23 -9.02 -0.66 -31.92
CA CYS A 23 -8.58 -1.30 -33.15
C CYS A 23 -8.35 -0.35 -34.35
N PRO A 24 -9.28 0.57 -34.71
CA PRO A 24 -9.07 1.46 -35.85
C PRO A 24 -7.98 2.54 -35.61
N LEU A 25 -7.66 2.87 -34.35
CA LEU A 25 -6.56 3.79 -34.00
C LEU A 25 -5.16 3.15 -34.12
N LEU A 26 -5.09 1.81 -34.03
CA LEU A 26 -3.88 1.01 -34.21
C LEU A 26 -3.66 0.60 -35.67
N ALA A 27 -4.73 0.46 -36.46
CA ALA A 27 -4.70 0.07 -37.87
C ALA A 27 -4.50 1.25 -38.85
N ALA A 28 -4.33 2.49 -38.37
CA ALA A 28 -4.09 3.64 -39.23
C ALA A 28 -2.73 3.48 -39.98
N PRO A 29 -2.69 3.67 -41.31
CA PRO A 29 -1.47 3.54 -42.10
C PRO A 29 -0.40 4.51 -41.58
N GLY A 30 0.83 4.00 -41.36
CA GLY A 30 1.96 4.74 -40.80
C GLY A 30 2.26 4.52 -39.30
N ARG A 31 1.45 3.72 -38.58
CA ARG A 31 1.65 3.45 -37.15
C ARG A 31 2.22 2.06 -36.81
N VAL A 32 2.55 1.24 -37.81
CA VAL A 32 3.10 -0.13 -37.61
C VAL A 32 4.35 -0.13 -36.71
N ARG A 33 5.28 0.82 -36.91
CA ARG A 33 6.46 0.95 -36.05
C ARG A 33 6.10 1.28 -34.60
N ALA A 34 5.05 2.06 -34.37
CA ALA A 34 4.58 2.39 -33.02
C ALA A 34 3.90 1.19 -32.35
N VAL A 35 3.12 0.41 -33.11
CA VAL A 35 2.52 -0.84 -32.63
C VAL A 35 3.62 -1.86 -32.28
N LEU A 36 4.59 -2.07 -33.17
CA LEU A 36 5.72 -2.97 -32.92
C LEU A 36 6.55 -2.50 -31.71
N GLY A 37 6.80 -1.20 -31.58
CA GLY A 37 7.48 -0.63 -30.41
C GLY A 37 6.71 -0.87 -29.11
N ALA A 38 5.38 -0.70 -29.13
CA ALA A 38 4.52 -1.00 -27.98
C ALA A 38 4.53 -2.50 -27.64
N CYS A 39 4.41 -3.38 -28.65
CA CYS A 39 4.51 -4.82 -28.46
C CYS A 39 5.85 -5.22 -27.85
N ALA A 40 6.96 -4.69 -28.39
CA ALA A 40 8.31 -4.93 -27.86
C ALA A 40 8.45 -4.42 -26.40
N ALA A 41 7.91 -3.25 -26.08
CA ALA A 41 7.92 -2.71 -24.71
C ALA A 41 7.10 -3.57 -23.74
N MET A 42 6.06 -4.27 -24.21
CA MET A 42 5.23 -5.16 -23.39
C MET A 42 5.88 -6.53 -23.13
N VAL A 43 6.88 -6.94 -23.91
CA VAL A 43 7.57 -8.23 -23.73
C VAL A 43 8.17 -8.34 -22.33
N TYR A 44 8.86 -7.31 -21.85
CA TYR A 44 9.47 -7.33 -20.52
C TYR A 44 8.45 -7.43 -19.37
N PRO A 45 7.46 -6.52 -19.23
CA PRO A 45 6.51 -6.61 -18.11
C PRO A 45 5.66 -7.89 -18.17
N LEU A 46 5.19 -8.31 -19.36
CA LEU A 46 4.42 -9.56 -19.49
C LEU A 46 5.29 -10.79 -19.20
N GLY A 47 6.52 -10.82 -19.73
CA GLY A 47 7.48 -11.87 -19.46
C GLY A 47 7.84 -11.97 -17.98
N SER A 48 8.10 -10.84 -17.31
CA SER A 48 8.37 -10.82 -15.88
C SER A 48 7.18 -11.29 -15.03
N GLY A 49 5.96 -10.85 -15.37
CA GLY A 49 4.74 -11.32 -14.72
C GLY A 49 4.53 -12.82 -14.90
N LEU A 50 4.72 -13.34 -16.12
CA LEU A 50 4.62 -14.76 -16.44
C LEU A 50 5.67 -15.56 -15.65
N VAL A 51 6.92 -15.12 -15.62
CA VAL A 51 8.01 -15.78 -14.87
C VAL A 51 7.67 -15.83 -13.38
N VAL A 52 7.15 -14.74 -12.79
CA VAL A 52 6.72 -14.74 -11.39
C VAL A 52 5.58 -15.73 -11.16
N MET A 53 4.56 -15.73 -12.01
CA MET A 53 3.43 -16.68 -11.90
C MET A 53 3.84 -18.14 -12.07
N LEU A 54 4.88 -18.42 -12.86
CA LEU A 54 5.37 -19.77 -13.10
C LEU A 54 6.36 -20.26 -12.02
N LEU A 55 7.16 -19.36 -11.44
CA LEU A 55 8.21 -19.73 -10.49
C LEU A 55 7.79 -19.60 -9.02
N HIS A 56 6.74 -18.84 -8.70
CA HIS A 56 6.29 -18.62 -7.32
C HIS A 56 4.92 -19.25 -7.10
N THR A 57 4.83 -20.14 -6.12
CA THR A 57 3.58 -20.82 -5.73
C THR A 57 2.61 -19.90 -4.99
N ASP A 58 3.08 -18.78 -4.45
CA ASP A 58 2.27 -17.79 -3.78
C ASP A 58 2.69 -16.37 -4.21
N THR A 59 1.85 -15.72 -5.01
CA THR A 59 1.95 -14.29 -5.36
C THR A 59 1.03 -13.43 -4.52
N SER A 60 0.36 -14.03 -3.52
CA SER A 60 -0.60 -13.32 -2.70
C SER A 60 0.10 -12.30 -1.82
N VAL A 61 -0.38 -11.07 -1.90
CA VAL A 61 0.12 -10.01 -1.03
C VAL A 61 -0.90 -9.77 0.08
N ALA A 62 -0.54 -10.18 1.30
CA ALA A 62 -1.40 -10.03 2.46
C ALA A 62 -1.79 -8.56 2.70
N GLY A 63 -3.09 -8.28 2.64
CA GLY A 63 -3.66 -6.98 2.98
C GLY A 63 -5.02 -6.74 2.35
N THR A 64 -5.54 -5.53 2.51
CA THR A 64 -6.85 -5.15 1.97
C THR A 64 -6.72 -4.79 0.49
N VAL A 65 -7.56 -5.39 -0.34
CA VAL A 65 -7.76 -4.93 -1.72
C VAL A 65 -8.52 -3.62 -1.66
N HIS A 66 -8.01 -2.61 -2.37
CA HIS A 66 -8.70 -1.34 -2.54
C HIS A 66 -9.47 -1.40 -3.86
N ASP A 67 -10.77 -1.12 -3.81
CA ASP A 67 -11.60 -0.92 -4.98
C ASP A 67 -11.14 0.32 -5.78
N ALA A 68 -11.72 0.54 -6.95
CA ALA A 68 -11.40 1.70 -7.77
C ALA A 68 -11.59 3.05 -7.02
N PRO A 69 -12.72 3.30 -6.32
CA PRO A 69 -12.89 4.50 -5.49
C PRO A 69 -11.86 4.63 -4.38
N GLY A 70 -11.56 3.54 -3.67
CA GLY A 70 -10.56 3.50 -2.62
C GLY A 70 -9.16 3.82 -3.15
N SER A 71 -8.76 3.18 -4.24
CA SER A 71 -7.47 3.41 -4.92
C SER A 71 -7.33 4.84 -5.43
N TRP A 72 -8.39 5.40 -6.03
CA TRP A 72 -8.43 6.79 -6.47
C TRP A 72 -8.18 7.75 -5.31
N ARG A 73 -8.96 7.62 -4.23
CA ARG A 73 -8.84 8.49 -3.04
C ARG A 73 -7.46 8.40 -2.40
N TRP A 74 -6.83 7.23 -2.47
CA TRP A 74 -5.53 6.97 -1.85
C TRP A 74 -4.37 7.61 -2.62
N VAL A 75 -4.45 7.63 -3.96
CA VAL A 75 -3.33 8.07 -4.83
C VAL A 75 -3.56 9.43 -5.46
N LEU A 76 -4.75 9.66 -6.00
CA LEU A 76 -5.09 10.90 -6.70
C LEU A 76 -5.75 11.93 -5.79
N LEU A 77 -5.73 11.67 -4.49
CA LEU A 77 -6.22 12.53 -3.41
C LEU A 77 -7.75 12.58 -3.34
N GLN A 78 -8.26 13.06 -2.20
CA GLN A 78 -9.68 13.29 -1.99
C GLN A 78 -10.08 14.74 -2.33
N SER A 79 -11.39 14.95 -2.52
CA SER A 79 -11.98 16.28 -2.67
C SER A 79 -11.49 17.02 -3.93
N THR A 80 -11.31 18.33 -3.85
CA THR A 80 -10.97 19.22 -4.97
C THR A 80 -9.71 18.79 -5.71
N LEU A 81 -8.71 18.25 -5.01
CA LEU A 81 -7.45 17.80 -5.63
C LEU A 81 -7.66 16.57 -6.53
N GLY A 82 -8.53 15.64 -6.11
CA GLY A 82 -8.93 14.52 -6.95
C GLY A 82 -9.64 14.97 -8.22
N VAL A 83 -10.56 15.93 -8.10
CA VAL A 83 -11.26 16.49 -9.27
C VAL A 83 -10.29 17.15 -10.23
N LEU A 84 -9.38 18.00 -9.73
CA LEU A 84 -8.37 18.66 -10.55
C LEU A 84 -7.43 17.65 -11.23
N ALA A 85 -6.99 16.61 -10.51
CA ALA A 85 -6.15 15.55 -11.07
C ALA A 85 -6.88 14.77 -12.18
N GLY A 86 -8.18 14.49 -11.99
CA GLY A 86 -9.01 13.88 -13.01
C GLY A 86 -9.17 14.76 -14.24
N CYS A 87 -9.56 16.02 -14.07
CA CYS A 87 -9.65 16.97 -15.18
C CYS A 87 -8.30 17.08 -15.93
N ALA A 88 -7.18 17.17 -15.21
CA ALA A 88 -5.85 17.18 -15.81
C ALA A 88 -5.59 15.95 -16.67
N LEU A 89 -5.91 14.77 -16.15
CA LEU A 89 -5.73 13.51 -16.84
C LEU A 89 -6.55 13.41 -18.12
N TRP A 90 -7.84 13.69 -18.06
CA TRP A 90 -8.74 13.50 -19.21
C TRP A 90 -8.64 14.63 -20.24
N LEU A 91 -8.14 15.81 -19.85
CA LEU A 91 -7.86 16.91 -20.77
C LEU A 91 -6.43 16.85 -21.35
N ALA A 92 -5.49 16.13 -20.72
CA ALA A 92 -4.11 16.03 -21.20
C ALA A 92 -3.97 15.56 -22.65
N PRO A 93 -4.73 14.57 -23.17
CA PRO A 93 -4.64 14.15 -24.58
C PRO A 93 -4.89 15.25 -25.60
N VAL A 94 -5.79 16.18 -25.28
CA VAL A 94 -6.17 17.28 -26.17
C VAL A 94 -5.24 18.48 -26.00
N THR A 95 -4.71 18.67 -24.79
CA THR A 95 -3.95 19.86 -24.41
C THR A 95 -2.43 19.69 -24.52
N ALA A 96 -1.93 18.45 -24.51
CA ALA A 96 -0.51 18.16 -24.71
C ALA A 96 -0.05 18.48 -26.14
N ARG A 97 1.26 18.72 -26.29
CA ARG A 97 1.87 18.92 -27.61
C ARG A 97 1.63 17.69 -28.49
N ARG A 98 1.25 17.92 -29.75
CA ARG A 98 1.08 16.86 -30.75
C ARG A 98 2.35 16.02 -30.88
N GLY A 99 2.18 14.74 -31.20
CA GLY A 99 3.27 13.77 -31.31
C GLY A 99 3.38 12.86 -30.08
N VAL A 100 4.60 12.53 -29.69
CA VAL A 100 4.90 11.61 -28.58
C VAL A 100 4.24 12.02 -27.24
N PRO A 101 4.24 13.31 -26.82
CA PRO A 101 3.61 13.70 -25.56
C PRO A 101 2.11 13.39 -25.51
N ALA A 102 1.37 13.75 -26.56
CA ALA A 102 -0.06 13.42 -26.68
C ALA A 102 -0.32 11.91 -26.66
N LEU A 103 0.54 11.10 -27.30
CA LEU A 103 0.44 9.63 -27.27
C LEU A 103 0.63 9.08 -25.85
N ILE A 104 1.65 9.55 -25.12
CA ILE A 104 1.92 9.11 -23.74
C ILE A 104 0.73 9.42 -22.83
N VAL A 105 0.27 10.67 -22.82
CA VAL A 105 -0.84 11.06 -21.93
C VAL A 105 -2.17 10.42 -22.32
N THR A 106 -2.38 10.12 -23.60
CA THR A 106 -3.53 9.33 -24.07
C THR A 106 -3.47 7.91 -23.53
N GLY A 107 -2.29 7.26 -23.59
CA GLY A 107 -2.08 5.94 -23.01
C GLY A 107 -2.36 5.93 -21.51
N VAL A 108 -1.79 6.90 -20.78
CA VAL A 108 -2.00 7.04 -19.33
C VAL A 108 -3.47 7.26 -18.99
N ALA A 109 -4.15 8.17 -19.68
CA ALA A 109 -5.58 8.44 -19.48
C ALA A 109 -6.45 7.21 -19.80
N ALA A 110 -6.17 6.50 -20.90
CA ALA A 110 -6.89 5.30 -21.27
C ALA A 110 -6.69 4.18 -20.24
N THR A 111 -5.44 3.89 -19.86
CA THR A 111 -5.14 2.86 -18.85
C THR A 111 -5.80 3.18 -17.52
N LEU A 112 -5.70 4.42 -17.03
CA LEU A 112 -6.35 4.77 -15.77
C LEU A 112 -7.88 4.68 -15.87
N THR A 113 -8.46 5.12 -16.99
CA THR A 113 -9.92 5.02 -17.23
C THR A 113 -10.37 3.57 -17.12
N VAL A 114 -9.61 2.62 -17.68
CA VAL A 114 -9.89 1.18 -17.55
C VAL A 114 -9.77 0.73 -16.09
N LEU A 115 -8.70 1.12 -15.39
CA LEU A 115 -8.46 0.70 -14.00
C LEU A 115 -9.52 1.23 -13.02
N ILE A 116 -10.13 2.39 -13.28
CA ILE A 116 -11.18 2.93 -12.42
C ILE A 116 -12.58 2.38 -12.72
N VAL A 117 -12.75 1.56 -13.77
CA VAL A 117 -14.02 0.88 -14.04
C VAL A 117 -14.29 -0.09 -12.87
N PRO A 118 -15.48 -0.03 -12.23
CA PRO A 118 -15.81 -0.92 -11.13
C PRO A 118 -15.67 -2.40 -11.50
N GLY A 119 -14.95 -3.17 -10.69
CA GLY A 119 -14.72 -4.60 -10.91
C GLY A 119 -13.41 -4.93 -11.63
N VAL A 120 -12.73 -3.96 -12.28
CA VAL A 120 -11.48 -4.24 -13.02
C VAL A 120 -10.33 -4.52 -12.06
N LEU A 121 -10.14 -3.71 -11.02
CA LEU A 121 -9.08 -3.94 -10.04
C LEU A 121 -9.33 -5.20 -9.21
N GLU A 122 -10.59 -5.50 -8.92
CA GLU A 122 -10.99 -6.71 -8.19
C GLU A 122 -10.73 -7.96 -9.03
N ALA A 123 -11.09 -7.93 -10.32
CA ALA A 123 -10.77 -9.02 -11.24
C ALA A 123 -9.26 -9.20 -11.41
N ALA A 124 -8.50 -8.10 -11.54
CA ALA A 124 -7.05 -8.14 -11.58
C ALA A 124 -6.45 -8.67 -10.27
N ALA A 125 -7.03 -8.34 -9.12
CA ALA A 125 -6.60 -8.83 -7.81
C ALA A 125 -6.81 -10.35 -7.71
N GLN A 126 -7.97 -10.84 -8.15
CA GLN A 126 -8.30 -12.26 -8.17
C GLN A 126 -7.39 -13.04 -9.13
N ALA A 127 -7.11 -12.49 -10.31
CA ALA A 127 -6.28 -13.14 -11.31
C ALA A 127 -4.79 -13.20 -10.93
N SER A 128 -4.28 -12.18 -10.22
CA SER A 128 -2.84 -12.06 -9.92
C SER A 128 -2.46 -12.47 -8.49
N GLY A 129 -3.42 -12.51 -7.55
CA GLY A 129 -3.14 -12.59 -6.11
C GLY A 129 -2.57 -11.29 -5.50
N ALA A 130 -2.22 -10.30 -6.33
CA ALA A 130 -1.47 -9.11 -5.94
C ALA A 130 -2.36 -7.92 -5.50
N GLY A 131 -3.57 -8.19 -4.98
CA GLY A 131 -4.58 -7.15 -4.74
C GLY A 131 -4.14 -5.99 -3.83
N GLN A 132 -3.30 -6.27 -2.83
CA GLN A 132 -2.79 -5.24 -1.90
C GLN A 132 -1.84 -4.23 -2.56
N VAL A 133 -1.25 -4.56 -3.72
CA VAL A 133 -0.33 -3.65 -4.44
C VAL A 133 -0.97 -3.01 -5.66
N LEU A 134 -2.13 -3.48 -6.12
CA LEU A 134 -2.77 -2.98 -7.34
C LEU A 134 -3.15 -1.50 -7.27
N TRP A 135 -3.43 -0.95 -6.10
CA TRP A 135 -3.65 0.49 -5.95
C TRP A 135 -2.46 1.31 -6.46
N ARG A 136 -1.24 0.75 -6.46
CA ARG A 136 -0.04 1.42 -6.98
C ARG A 136 -0.09 1.63 -8.49
N THR A 137 -0.92 0.90 -9.23
CA THR A 137 -1.13 1.16 -10.66
C THR A 137 -1.69 2.56 -10.90
N MET A 138 -2.33 3.18 -9.90
CA MET A 138 -2.78 4.57 -9.99
C MET A 138 -1.61 5.58 -10.00
N TRP A 139 -0.39 5.18 -9.59
CA TRP A 139 0.83 6.00 -9.77
C TRP A 139 1.24 6.15 -11.24
N LEU A 140 0.59 5.44 -12.17
CA LEU A 140 0.72 5.68 -13.62
C LEU A 140 0.43 7.15 -13.97
N VAL A 141 -0.36 7.82 -13.13
CA VAL A 141 -0.52 9.27 -13.14
C VAL A 141 0.44 9.89 -12.13
N PRO A 142 1.57 10.47 -12.58
CA PRO A 142 2.29 11.41 -11.76
C PRO A 142 1.45 12.68 -11.74
N ALA A 143 0.54 12.79 -10.77
CA ALA A 143 -0.32 13.96 -10.59
C ALA A 143 0.46 15.30 -10.68
N PRO A 144 1.71 15.42 -10.15
CA PRO A 144 2.52 16.62 -10.35
C PRO A 144 2.88 16.92 -11.82
N VAL A 145 3.10 15.89 -12.63
CA VAL A 145 3.43 16.03 -14.06
C VAL A 145 2.20 16.43 -14.86
N LEU A 146 1.02 15.89 -14.55
CA LEU A 146 -0.22 16.30 -15.22
C LEU A 146 -0.62 17.74 -14.85
N ILE A 147 -0.41 18.13 -13.60
CA ILE A 147 -0.54 19.51 -13.13
C ILE A 147 0.44 20.43 -13.88
N GLY A 148 1.71 20.04 -13.99
CA GLY A 148 2.71 20.80 -14.74
C GLY A 148 2.33 20.90 -16.23
N LEU A 149 1.82 19.82 -16.82
CA LEU A 149 1.35 19.81 -18.20
C LEU A 149 0.18 20.77 -18.40
N LEU A 150 -0.83 20.76 -17.52
CA LEU A 150 -1.93 21.73 -17.53
C LEU A 150 -1.42 23.18 -17.44
N ALA A 151 -0.44 23.45 -16.58
CA ALA A 151 0.16 24.77 -16.46
C ALA A 151 0.94 25.21 -17.72
N THR A 152 1.35 24.27 -18.57
CA THR A 152 2.08 24.56 -19.82
C THR A 152 1.21 24.57 -21.09
N VAL A 153 -0.10 24.36 -20.96
CA VAL A 153 -1.03 24.34 -22.10
C VAL A 153 -1.06 25.71 -22.76
N ARG A 154 -0.62 25.75 -24.02
CA ARG A 154 -0.72 26.95 -24.85
C ARG A 154 -2.16 27.10 -25.33
N MET A 155 -2.96 27.88 -24.61
CA MET A 155 -4.32 28.22 -25.01
C MET A 155 -4.27 28.99 -26.36
N PRO A 156 -4.97 28.50 -27.40
CA PRO A 156 -5.11 29.23 -28.66
C PRO A 156 -6.11 30.38 -28.45
N ALA A 157 -5.69 31.42 -27.72
CA ALA A 157 -6.45 32.65 -27.61
C ALA A 157 -5.98 33.63 -28.69
N PRO A 158 -6.82 34.00 -29.67
CA PRO A 158 -6.62 35.22 -30.45
C PRO A 158 -6.96 36.40 -29.53
N GLY A 159 -5.94 37.14 -29.08
CA GLY A 159 -6.17 38.25 -28.15
C GLY A 159 -4.92 38.74 -27.43
N ARG A 160 -5.05 39.93 -26.83
CA ARG A 160 -4.00 40.68 -26.11
C ARG A 160 -3.27 39.78 -25.07
N PRO A 161 -1.95 39.96 -24.87
CA PRO A 161 -1.13 39.14 -23.98
C PRO A 161 -1.67 39.00 -22.55
N ALA A 162 -2.38 40.01 -22.06
CA ALA A 162 -3.05 39.98 -20.76
C ALA A 162 -4.13 38.87 -20.65
N VAL A 163 -4.92 38.62 -21.70
CA VAL A 163 -5.97 37.59 -21.68
C VAL A 163 -5.37 36.19 -21.64
N ARG A 164 -4.26 35.98 -22.38
CA ARG A 164 -3.50 34.72 -22.33
C ARG A 164 -2.90 34.49 -20.94
N ALA A 165 -2.35 35.52 -20.31
CA ALA A 165 -1.82 35.42 -18.95
C ALA A 165 -2.92 35.06 -17.95
N SER A 166 -4.10 35.66 -18.04
CA SER A 166 -5.24 35.35 -17.17
C SER A 166 -5.75 33.92 -17.33
N LEU A 167 -5.79 33.39 -18.56
CA LEU A 167 -6.23 32.01 -18.83
C LEU A 167 -5.32 30.93 -18.24
N ALA A 168 -4.02 31.22 -18.08
CA ALA A 168 -3.09 30.33 -17.39
C ALA A 168 -3.04 30.60 -15.87
N ALA A 169 -3.20 31.85 -15.45
CA ALA A 169 -3.14 32.24 -14.05
C ALA A 169 -4.33 31.72 -13.23
N VAL A 170 -5.54 31.68 -13.80
CA VAL A 170 -6.75 31.25 -13.06
C VAL A 170 -6.67 29.77 -12.64
N PRO A 171 -6.36 28.80 -13.53
CA PRO A 171 -6.20 27.40 -13.12
C PRO A 171 -5.03 27.19 -12.15
N ALA A 172 -3.92 27.91 -12.37
CA ALA A 172 -2.76 27.85 -11.49
C ALA A 172 -3.09 28.38 -10.08
N ALA A 173 -3.77 29.52 -9.98
CA ALA A 173 -4.22 30.09 -8.72
C ALA A 173 -5.25 29.17 -8.03
N ALA A 174 -6.21 28.62 -8.78
CA ALA A 174 -7.19 27.68 -8.25
C ALA A 174 -6.52 26.43 -7.67
N LEU A 175 -5.49 25.90 -8.35
CA LEU A 175 -4.69 24.79 -7.84
C LEU A 175 -3.91 25.16 -6.58
N VAL A 176 -3.21 26.30 -6.58
CA VAL A 176 -2.48 26.77 -5.39
C VAL A 176 -3.42 26.93 -4.21
N ILE A 177 -4.58 27.56 -4.40
CA ILE A 177 -5.61 27.72 -3.37
C ILE A 177 -6.10 26.34 -2.90
N ALA A 178 -6.38 25.40 -3.80
CA ALA A 178 -6.81 24.05 -3.42
C ALA A 178 -5.76 23.29 -2.60
N VAL A 179 -4.47 23.44 -2.94
CA VAL A 179 -3.36 22.83 -2.20
C VAL A 179 -3.17 23.51 -0.83
N VAL A 180 -3.23 24.84 -0.76
CA VAL A 180 -3.00 25.59 0.48
C VAL A 180 -4.18 25.46 1.44
N ALA A 181 -5.42 25.50 0.93
CA ALA A 181 -6.63 25.42 1.76
C ALA A 181 -7.06 23.98 2.08
N GLY A 182 -6.78 23.02 1.18
CA GLY A 182 -7.21 21.62 1.32
C GLY A 182 -6.09 20.63 1.61
N GLY A 183 -4.83 21.03 1.47
CA GLY A 183 -3.68 20.17 1.72
C GLY A 183 -3.19 20.27 3.15
N VAL A 184 -2.85 19.12 3.74
CA VAL A 184 -2.09 19.06 4.99
C VAL A 184 -0.61 18.89 4.62
N PRO A 185 0.27 19.86 4.94
CA PRO A 185 1.69 19.72 4.63
C PRO A 185 2.26 18.47 5.27
N VAL A 186 3.03 17.68 4.52
CA VAL A 186 3.59 16.41 5.00
C VAL A 186 4.54 16.58 6.18
N TRP A 187 5.05 17.79 6.39
CA TRP A 187 5.91 18.19 7.50
C TRP A 187 5.15 18.79 8.70
N SER A 188 3.83 18.86 8.65
CA SER A 188 3.02 19.43 9.72
C SER A 188 2.73 18.43 10.84
N ASN A 189 2.51 18.96 12.05
CA ASN A 189 2.04 18.16 13.20
C ASN A 189 0.65 17.55 12.95
N GLU A 190 -0.18 18.20 12.14
CA GLU A 190 -1.50 17.67 11.73
C GLU A 190 -1.36 16.38 10.92
N ALA A 191 -0.35 16.30 10.05
CA ALA A 191 0.03 15.06 9.38
C ALA A 191 0.65 14.01 10.35
N ARG A 192 0.80 14.34 11.64
CA ARG A 192 1.54 13.57 12.65
C ARG A 192 2.99 13.31 12.24
N SER A 193 3.57 14.27 11.51
CA SER A 193 4.95 14.26 11.08
C SER A 193 5.74 15.31 11.85
N ILE A 194 7.02 15.04 12.07
CA ILE A 194 7.96 15.98 12.68
C ILE A 194 9.15 16.09 11.75
N VAL A 195 9.57 17.32 11.45
CA VAL A 195 10.83 17.57 10.74
C VAL A 195 11.96 17.52 11.75
N ALA A 196 12.88 16.58 11.57
CA ALA A 196 14.11 16.54 12.35
C ALA A 196 15.21 17.33 11.61
N SER A 197 15.87 18.25 12.31
CA SER A 197 17.04 18.99 11.81
C SER A 197 18.33 18.17 11.79
N ARG A 198 18.26 16.90 12.22
CA ARG A 198 19.39 15.97 12.38
C ARG A 198 18.95 14.58 11.95
N PRO A 199 19.90 13.66 11.64
CA PRO A 199 19.57 12.27 11.36
C PRO A 199 18.67 11.70 12.46
N SER A 200 17.48 11.25 12.07
CA SER A 200 16.48 10.67 12.96
C SER A 200 15.91 9.41 12.33
N TRP A 201 15.66 8.39 13.14
CA TRP A 201 15.00 7.20 12.64
C TRP A 201 13.52 7.45 12.41
N LYS A 202 12.96 6.85 11.35
CA LYS A 202 11.51 6.86 11.05
C LYS A 202 10.75 5.86 11.94
N VAL A 203 11.02 5.89 13.24
CA VAL A 203 10.38 5.06 14.25
C VAL A 203 10.13 5.91 15.49
N SER A 204 9.06 5.60 16.21
CA SER A 204 8.72 6.28 17.46
C SER A 204 9.87 6.16 18.48
N ALA A 205 10.34 7.30 19.01
CA ALA A 205 11.33 7.32 20.08
C ALA A 205 10.84 6.56 21.33
N TYR A 206 9.53 6.61 21.62
CA TYR A 206 8.91 5.83 22.68
C TYR A 206 8.98 4.33 22.40
N ALA A 207 8.71 3.88 21.17
CA ALA A 207 8.84 2.48 20.81
C ALA A 207 10.30 2.01 20.92
N VAL A 208 11.26 2.82 20.45
CA VAL A 208 12.69 2.54 20.59
C VAL A 208 13.12 2.41 22.04
N GLY A 209 12.69 3.32 22.91
CA GLY A 209 12.99 3.28 24.34
C GLY A 209 12.45 2.00 25.00
N VAL A 210 11.15 1.74 24.86
CA VAL A 210 10.51 0.54 25.41
C VAL A 210 11.16 -0.74 24.88
N THR A 211 11.43 -0.82 23.57
CA THR A 211 12.07 -2.00 22.99
C THR A 211 13.48 -2.19 23.54
N ARG A 212 14.27 -1.12 23.72
CA ARG A 212 15.61 -1.23 24.32
C ARG A 212 15.56 -1.79 25.74
N ASP A 213 14.60 -1.33 26.53
CA ASP A 213 14.41 -1.82 27.90
C ASP A 213 14.01 -3.31 27.91
N VAL A 214 13.09 -3.73 27.03
CA VAL A 214 12.71 -5.16 26.88
C VAL A 214 13.91 -6.00 26.43
N LEU A 215 14.72 -5.50 25.48
CA LEU A 215 15.94 -6.20 25.04
C LEU A 215 16.95 -6.35 26.18
N GLY A 216 17.04 -5.36 27.08
CA GLY A 216 17.84 -5.43 28.30
C GLY A 216 17.36 -6.51 29.26
N LEU A 217 16.05 -6.73 29.37
CA LEU A 217 15.47 -7.83 30.15
C LEU A 217 15.68 -9.20 29.50
N ALA A 218 15.54 -9.29 28.19
CA ALA A 218 15.62 -10.56 27.46
C ALA A 218 17.06 -11.08 27.34
N GLY A 219 18.05 -10.19 27.19
CA GLY A 219 19.43 -10.55 26.90
C GLY A 219 19.72 -10.87 25.41
N PRO A 220 21.00 -11.11 25.08
CA PRO A 220 21.41 -11.51 23.73
C PRO A 220 21.05 -12.97 23.45
N GLY A 221 20.74 -13.30 22.19
CA GLY A 221 20.38 -14.65 21.75
C GLY A 221 18.88 -14.97 21.85
N SER A 222 18.12 -14.10 22.52
CA SER A 222 16.74 -14.37 22.89
C SER A 222 15.72 -14.09 21.77
N MET A 223 14.52 -14.65 21.91
CA MET A 223 13.36 -14.36 21.08
C MET A 223 12.29 -13.61 21.87
N VAL A 224 11.89 -12.43 21.37
CA VAL A 224 10.96 -11.53 22.06
C VAL A 224 9.63 -11.42 21.33
N LEU A 225 8.54 -11.62 22.06
CA LEU A 225 7.17 -11.36 21.61
C LEU A 225 6.68 -10.04 22.21
N MET A 226 6.23 -9.11 21.37
CA MET A 226 5.70 -7.81 21.79
C MET A 226 4.62 -7.35 20.82
N PRO A 227 3.81 -6.32 21.12
CA PRO A 227 2.95 -5.72 20.10
C PRO A 227 3.78 -5.24 18.88
N THR A 228 3.22 -5.37 17.68
CA THR A 228 3.95 -5.21 16.39
C THR A 228 4.76 -3.92 16.27
N GLY A 229 4.29 -2.82 16.85
CA GLY A 229 5.00 -1.54 16.84
C GLY A 229 6.38 -1.59 17.52
N PHE A 230 6.52 -2.42 18.56
CA PHE A 230 7.77 -2.62 19.29
C PHE A 230 8.65 -3.71 18.66
N MET A 231 8.04 -4.79 18.15
CA MET A 231 8.77 -5.83 17.40
C MET A 231 9.49 -5.25 16.17
N ARG A 232 8.89 -4.28 15.47
CA ARG A 232 9.52 -3.56 14.35
C ARG A 232 10.79 -2.80 14.71
N ALA A 233 10.94 -2.40 15.98
CA ALA A 233 12.11 -1.68 16.44
C ALA A 233 13.30 -2.61 16.78
N VAL A 234 13.05 -3.90 17.06
CA VAL A 234 14.10 -4.87 17.40
C VAL A 234 15.21 -4.96 16.34
N PRO A 235 14.92 -5.20 15.04
CA PRO A 235 15.97 -5.31 14.03
C PRO A 235 16.70 -3.99 13.75
N LEU A 236 16.19 -2.84 14.23
CA LEU A 236 16.89 -1.55 14.17
C LEU A 236 17.90 -1.37 15.31
N LEU A 237 17.75 -2.14 16.39
CA LEU A 237 18.53 -2.01 17.61
C LEU A 237 19.59 -3.09 17.77
N THR A 238 19.33 -4.30 17.27
CA THR A 238 20.24 -5.44 17.45
C THR A 238 20.00 -6.51 16.39
N VAL A 239 21.02 -7.33 16.17
CA VAL A 239 20.97 -8.58 15.39
C VAL A 239 21.04 -9.83 16.27
N ARG A 240 21.37 -9.67 17.57
CA ARG A 240 21.56 -10.78 18.51
C ARG A 240 20.27 -11.30 19.11
N THR A 241 19.24 -10.45 19.18
CA THR A 241 17.92 -10.79 19.72
C THR A 241 16.91 -10.65 18.60
N GLN A 242 16.03 -11.63 18.46
CA GLN A 242 15.08 -11.69 17.35
C GLN A 242 13.67 -11.38 17.85
N ALA A 243 12.89 -10.62 17.08
CA ALA A 243 11.47 -10.49 17.34
C ALA A 243 10.72 -11.67 16.70
N VAL A 244 9.67 -12.17 17.35
CA VAL A 244 8.83 -13.26 16.83
C VAL A 244 8.34 -12.93 15.41
N ASN A 245 7.85 -11.71 15.20
CA ASN A 245 7.38 -11.25 13.90
C ASN A 245 7.50 -9.72 13.76
N PRO A 246 8.66 -9.19 13.37
CA PRO A 246 8.82 -7.74 13.16
C PRO A 246 7.95 -7.24 12.01
N ASN A 247 7.71 -8.06 10.97
CA ASN A 247 6.83 -7.69 9.88
C ASN A 247 6.18 -8.92 9.24
N GLY A 248 4.89 -9.10 9.50
CA GLY A 248 4.12 -10.24 8.99
C GLY A 248 4.10 -10.32 7.46
N HIS A 249 4.31 -9.21 6.74
CA HIS A 249 4.40 -9.24 5.29
C HIS A 249 5.61 -10.05 4.79
N TYR A 250 6.75 -9.97 5.49
CA TYR A 250 7.96 -10.71 5.11
C TYR A 250 8.02 -12.11 5.70
N LEU A 251 7.23 -12.37 6.76
CA LEU A 251 7.18 -13.68 7.40
C LEU A 251 6.80 -14.79 6.41
N ARG A 252 5.82 -14.52 5.53
CA ARG A 252 5.35 -15.47 4.50
C ARG A 252 6.35 -15.73 3.38
N LEU A 253 7.38 -14.89 3.27
CA LEU A 253 8.44 -15.03 2.25
C LEU A 253 9.64 -15.82 2.76
N LEU A 254 9.65 -16.22 4.03
CA LEU A 254 10.75 -16.99 4.59
C LEU A 254 10.71 -18.42 4.02
N PRO A 255 11.86 -19.00 3.62
CA PRO A 255 11.95 -20.37 3.14
C PRO A 255 11.89 -21.38 4.31
N VAL A 256 10.79 -21.35 5.06
CA VAL A 256 10.53 -22.18 6.24
C VAL A 256 9.21 -22.92 6.09
N ARG A 257 8.99 -23.94 6.92
CA ARG A 257 7.71 -24.68 6.94
C ARG A 257 6.55 -23.74 7.30
N SER A 258 5.38 -23.94 6.70
CA SER A 258 4.17 -23.15 6.96
C SER A 258 3.82 -23.06 8.45
N GLN A 259 3.97 -24.15 9.20
CA GLN A 259 3.75 -24.18 10.64
C GLN A 259 4.56 -23.11 11.40
N VAL A 260 5.79 -22.82 10.98
CA VAL A 260 6.65 -21.79 11.60
C VAL A 260 6.10 -20.38 11.34
N ILE A 261 5.48 -20.18 10.18
CA ILE A 261 4.81 -18.94 9.80
C ILE A 261 3.53 -18.80 10.64
N ASP A 262 2.70 -19.85 10.67
CA ASP A 262 1.42 -19.86 11.37
C ASP A 262 1.60 -19.63 12.88
N ASP A 263 2.58 -20.28 13.51
CA ASP A 263 2.89 -20.09 14.93
C ASP A 263 3.24 -18.63 15.23
N ARG A 264 4.08 -18.02 14.39
CA ARG A 264 4.46 -16.60 14.54
C ARG A 264 3.28 -15.66 14.29
N GLU A 265 2.38 -15.98 13.36
CA GLU A 265 1.14 -15.22 13.12
C GLU A 265 0.19 -15.30 14.33
N VAL A 266 -0.03 -16.50 14.88
CA VAL A 266 -0.83 -16.74 16.10
C VAL A 266 -0.30 -15.91 17.26
N LEU A 267 1.01 -16.00 17.54
CA LEU A 267 1.63 -15.23 18.61
C LEU A 267 1.53 -13.72 18.37
N THR A 268 1.69 -13.28 17.11
CA THR A 268 1.51 -11.87 16.75
C THR A 268 0.12 -11.39 17.11
N GLU A 269 -0.93 -12.11 16.71
CA GLU A 269 -2.32 -11.73 16.99
C GLU A 269 -2.66 -11.75 18.49
N ALA A 270 -2.05 -12.65 19.26
CA ALA A 270 -2.21 -12.69 20.71
C ALA A 270 -1.86 -11.34 21.38
N VAL A 271 -0.82 -10.64 20.89
CA VAL A 271 -0.32 -9.38 21.49
C VAL A 271 -0.54 -8.13 20.63
N ARG A 272 -1.07 -8.26 19.39
CA ARG A 272 -1.14 -7.17 18.40
C ARG A 272 -1.95 -5.97 18.87
N ARG A 273 -3.18 -6.21 19.37
CA ARG A 273 -4.15 -5.16 19.72
C ARG A 273 -4.76 -5.42 21.09
N ARG A 274 -4.88 -4.36 21.88
CA ARG A 274 -5.52 -4.35 23.20
C ARG A 274 -6.99 -4.79 23.21
N TYR A 275 -7.74 -4.51 22.15
CA TYR A 275 -9.19 -4.76 22.06
C TYR A 275 -9.55 -5.58 20.81
N GLY A 276 -8.66 -6.47 20.38
CA GLY A 276 -8.90 -7.36 19.24
C GLY A 276 -9.51 -8.70 19.65
N ALA A 277 -10.07 -9.41 18.68
CA ALA A 277 -10.24 -10.85 18.81
C ALA A 277 -8.87 -11.49 19.11
N LYS A 278 -8.88 -12.48 20.00
CA LYS A 278 -7.67 -13.20 20.39
C LYS A 278 -7.72 -14.61 19.80
N PRO A 279 -6.57 -15.19 19.44
CA PRO A 279 -6.50 -16.59 19.04
C PRO A 279 -6.87 -17.53 20.19
N ASP A 280 -7.08 -18.80 19.83
CA ASP A 280 -7.31 -19.87 20.80
C ASP A 280 -6.12 -20.05 21.76
N GLY A 281 -6.40 -20.32 23.04
CA GLY A 281 -5.39 -20.45 24.08
C GLY A 281 -4.44 -21.62 23.87
N ALA A 282 -4.96 -22.79 23.49
CA ALA A 282 -4.12 -23.96 23.23
C ALA A 282 -3.19 -23.74 22.03
N ALA A 283 -3.69 -23.07 20.99
CA ALA A 283 -2.87 -22.66 19.85
C ALA A 283 -1.74 -21.70 20.27
N VAL A 284 -2.02 -20.73 21.15
CA VAL A 284 -0.99 -19.81 21.67
C VAL A 284 0.05 -20.54 22.51
N THR A 285 -0.36 -21.38 23.45
CA THR A 285 0.57 -22.16 24.29
C THR A 285 1.50 -23.01 23.45
N ALA A 286 0.94 -23.76 22.49
CA ALA A 286 1.73 -24.63 21.62
C ALA A 286 2.67 -23.84 20.69
N ALA A 287 2.26 -22.65 20.23
CA ALA A 287 3.10 -21.76 19.45
C ALA A 287 4.23 -21.13 20.28
N LEU A 288 3.96 -20.74 21.54
CA LEU A 288 4.97 -20.19 22.45
C LEU A 288 6.10 -21.20 22.70
N GLU A 289 5.74 -22.46 22.93
CA GLU A 289 6.69 -23.55 23.13
C GLU A 289 7.53 -23.82 21.88
N ARG A 290 6.91 -23.99 20.71
CA ARG A 290 7.62 -24.29 19.45
C ARG A 290 8.52 -23.15 18.98
N VAL A 291 8.09 -21.91 19.19
CA VAL A 291 8.85 -20.72 18.77
C VAL A 291 9.98 -20.42 19.76
N GLY A 292 9.84 -20.81 21.03
CA GLY A 292 10.84 -20.60 22.07
C GLY A 292 10.94 -19.12 22.45
N VAL A 293 9.85 -18.53 22.94
CA VAL A 293 9.81 -17.12 23.34
C VAL A 293 10.39 -16.93 24.75
N ASP A 294 11.48 -16.18 24.86
CA ASP A 294 12.15 -15.94 26.16
C ASP A 294 11.51 -14.79 26.94
N VAL A 295 10.92 -13.82 26.24
CA VAL A 295 10.17 -12.71 26.85
C VAL A 295 8.92 -12.41 26.03
N ALA A 296 7.76 -12.52 26.67
CA ALA A 296 6.46 -12.22 26.07
C ALA A 296 5.81 -11.00 26.73
N CYS A 297 5.63 -9.93 25.97
CA CYS A 297 5.01 -8.71 26.43
C CYS A 297 3.66 -8.47 25.75
N ALA A 298 2.67 -8.07 26.53
CA ALA A 298 1.40 -7.54 26.04
C ALA A 298 1.13 -6.14 26.62
N TRP A 299 0.11 -5.45 26.10
CA TRP A 299 -0.31 -4.19 26.69
C TRP A 299 -0.82 -4.40 28.12
N ARG A 300 -0.45 -3.54 29.06
CA ARG A 300 -0.92 -3.66 30.46
C ARG A 300 -2.44 -3.66 30.58
N ASN A 301 -3.12 -2.94 29.69
CA ASN A 301 -4.58 -2.83 29.66
C ASN A 301 -5.23 -3.81 28.67
N ASP A 302 -4.55 -4.90 28.33
CA ASP A 302 -5.05 -6.00 27.52
C ASP A 302 -5.15 -7.28 28.38
N PRO A 303 -6.18 -7.37 29.24
CA PRO A 303 -6.30 -8.48 30.18
C PRO A 303 -6.42 -9.83 29.47
N ARG A 304 -7.06 -9.87 28.28
CA ARG A 304 -7.20 -11.10 27.48
C ARG A 304 -5.87 -11.56 26.90
N GLY A 305 -5.08 -10.64 26.35
CA GLY A 305 -3.72 -10.97 25.87
C GLY A 305 -2.81 -11.43 26.99
N LEU A 306 -2.89 -10.80 28.17
CA LEU A 306 -2.10 -11.22 29.34
C LEU A 306 -2.56 -12.56 29.91
N ALA A 307 -3.87 -12.84 29.93
CA ALA A 307 -4.38 -14.14 30.36
C ALA A 307 -3.82 -15.27 29.48
N LEU A 308 -3.83 -15.12 28.15
CA LEU A 308 -3.27 -16.13 27.24
C LEU A 308 -1.80 -16.48 27.54
N LEU A 309 -0.97 -15.47 27.88
CA LEU A 309 0.42 -15.70 28.23
C LEU A 309 0.55 -16.41 29.59
N ARG A 310 -0.24 -16.00 30.58
CA ARG A 310 -0.24 -16.61 31.93
C ARG A 310 -0.78 -18.03 31.94
N ASP A 311 -1.82 -18.29 31.17
CA ASP A 311 -2.41 -19.63 31.00
C ASP A 311 -1.41 -20.58 30.30
N ALA A 312 -0.49 -20.04 29.48
CA ALA A 312 0.64 -20.77 28.93
C ALA A 312 1.82 -20.93 29.91
N GLY A 313 1.67 -20.53 31.16
CA GLY A 313 2.68 -20.66 32.22
C GLY A 313 3.67 -19.51 32.30
N TYR A 314 3.53 -18.44 31.50
CA TYR A 314 4.45 -17.30 31.58
C TYR A 314 4.13 -16.43 32.81
N GLY A 315 5.15 -16.06 33.57
CA GLY A 315 5.03 -15.31 34.83
C GLY A 315 6.11 -14.25 35.01
N GLY A 316 6.34 -13.80 36.25
CA GLY A 316 7.35 -12.79 36.55
C GLY A 316 7.02 -11.42 35.95
N ASP A 317 5.88 -10.85 36.34
CA ASP A 317 5.39 -9.56 35.84
C ASP A 317 6.43 -8.43 35.91
N HIS A 318 7.02 -8.05 34.76
CA HIS A 318 7.92 -6.91 34.64
C HIS A 318 7.30 -5.78 33.81
N ARG A 319 7.22 -4.58 34.40
CA ARG A 319 6.66 -3.40 33.74
C ARG A 319 7.72 -2.70 32.89
N VAL A 320 7.44 -2.54 31.60
CA VAL A 320 8.25 -1.71 30.69
C VAL A 320 7.35 -0.74 29.93
N GLY A 321 7.44 0.55 30.25
CA GLY A 321 6.59 1.59 29.65
C GLY A 321 5.08 1.30 29.86
N ARG A 322 4.36 1.01 28.77
CA ARG A 322 2.93 0.59 28.76
C ARG A 322 2.72 -0.92 28.60
N LEU A 323 3.80 -1.68 28.52
CA LEU A 323 3.77 -3.13 28.43
C LEU A 323 3.90 -3.76 29.82
N LEU A 324 3.42 -5.00 29.89
CA LEU A 324 3.72 -5.95 30.95
C LEU A 324 4.36 -7.15 30.27
N CYS A 325 5.60 -7.46 30.65
CA CYS A 325 6.43 -8.51 30.10
C CYS A 325 6.48 -9.67 31.08
N LEU A 326 6.35 -10.88 30.54
CA LEU A 326 6.30 -12.14 31.24
C LEU A 326 7.38 -13.06 30.67
N PHE A 327 7.87 -13.97 31.50
CA PHE A 327 8.97 -14.88 31.24
C PHE A 327 8.43 -16.30 31.26
N PRO A 328 9.03 -17.23 30.48
CA PRO A 328 8.63 -18.63 30.49
C PRO A 328 8.74 -19.22 31.90
N PRO A 329 7.99 -20.28 32.22
CA PRO A 329 8.10 -20.96 33.50
C PRO A 329 9.55 -21.41 33.71
N ALA A 330 10.05 -21.30 34.95
CA ALA A 330 11.33 -21.88 35.31
C ALA A 330 11.24 -23.40 35.11
N GLY A 331 12.08 -23.92 34.20
CA GLY A 331 12.22 -25.35 33.97
C GLY A 331 12.89 -26.09 35.12
#